data_AF-A0AAE6ZWE7-F1
#
_entry.id   AF-A0AAE6ZWE7-F1
#
_cell.length_a   1.000
_cell.length_b   1.000
_cell.length_c   1.000
_cell.angle_alpha   90.00
_cell.angle_beta   90.00
_cell.angle_gamma   90.00
#
_symmetry.space_group_name_H-M   'P 1'
#
loop_
_entity.id
_entity.type
_entity.pdbx_description
1 polymer ?
#
loop_
_entity_poly.entity_id
_entity_poly.type
_entity_poly.pdbx_seq_one_letter_code
_entity_poly.pdbx_strand_id
1 'polypeptide(L)'
;MKTLSIDNSSTNVQSSSTLGIKTMALGTYGAYFALAVIYFWFGGMKFTHYEAVGLVPLVSNSPLLGWVYDIFSVDTFSSLLGILEVSIGVLIAGRLLSPKLSLIGAALSAGLFFTTLSFMFSTPGVIEPGLGFPGISVAPGQFLLKDIGLLAASIFIAGHSLT
;
A
#
# COMPACT_ATOMS: atom_id res chain seq x y z
N MET A 1 -62.86 -1.48 -10.19
CA MET A 1 -61.84 -0.77 -9.39
C MET A 1 -60.81 -1.79 -8.91
N LYS A 2 -59.62 -1.82 -9.51
CA LYS A 2 -58.47 -2.61 -9.02
C LYS A 2 -57.20 -1.95 -9.52
N THR A 3 -56.62 -1.10 -8.69
CA THR A 3 -55.31 -0.47 -8.90
C THR A 3 -54.24 -1.49 -8.52
N LEU A 4 -53.69 -2.21 -9.50
CA LEU A 4 -52.59 -3.14 -9.29
C LEU A 4 -51.27 -2.39 -9.46
N SER A 5 -50.72 -1.99 -8.31
CA SER A 5 -49.30 -2.13 -7.93
C SER A 5 -48.23 -1.80 -8.99
N ILE A 6 -47.94 -0.50 -9.13
CA ILE A 6 -46.68 0.01 -9.71
C ILE A 6 -45.93 0.73 -8.58
N ASP A 7 -45.41 0.01 -7.58
CA ASP A 7 -44.58 0.63 -6.51
C ASP A 7 -43.43 -0.26 -6.01
N ASN A 8 -43.40 -1.55 -6.34
CA ASN A 8 -42.39 -2.49 -5.81
C ASN A 8 -41.11 -2.59 -6.66
N SER A 9 -41.11 -2.12 -7.92
CA SER A 9 -39.94 -2.21 -8.79
C SER A 9 -38.98 -1.04 -8.61
N SER A 10 -39.51 0.16 -8.33
CA SER A 10 -38.74 1.40 -8.13
C SER A 10 -37.97 1.37 -6.79
N THR A 11 -38.54 0.77 -5.77
CA THR A 11 -37.99 0.70 -4.41
C THR A 11 -36.79 -0.26 -4.30
N ASN A 12 -36.80 -1.36 -5.04
CA ASN A 12 -35.71 -2.36 -5.00
C ASN A 12 -34.46 -1.89 -5.77
N VAL A 13 -34.63 -1.18 -6.89
CA VAL A 13 -33.55 -0.56 -7.66
C VAL A 13 -32.91 0.61 -6.88
N GLN A 14 -33.72 1.44 -6.23
CA GLN A 14 -33.23 2.57 -5.41
C GLN A 14 -32.47 2.09 -4.16
N SER A 15 -32.95 1.03 -3.50
CA SER A 15 -32.33 0.47 -2.29
C SER A 15 -30.99 -0.22 -2.56
N SER A 16 -30.92 -1.02 -3.63
CA SER A 16 -29.67 -1.66 -4.07
C SER A 16 -28.59 -0.65 -4.47
N SER A 17 -28.98 0.42 -5.18
CA SER A 17 -28.10 1.55 -5.51
C SER A 17 -27.60 2.28 -4.24
N THR A 18 -28.48 2.50 -3.26
CA THR A 18 -28.12 3.19 -2.00
C THR A 18 -27.15 2.37 -1.14
N LEU A 19 -27.34 1.06 -1.06
CA LEU A 19 -26.43 0.18 -0.32
C LEU A 19 -25.04 0.13 -0.98
N GLY A 20 -24.98 0.04 -2.32
CA GLY A 20 -23.72 0.07 -3.06
C GLY A 20 -22.89 1.34 -2.79
N ILE A 21 -23.53 2.52 -2.83
CA ILE A 21 -22.87 3.80 -2.55
C ILE A 21 -22.32 3.85 -1.12
N LYS A 22 -23.09 3.41 -0.12
CA LYS A 22 -22.64 3.37 1.28
C LYS A 22 -21.47 2.41 1.48
N THR A 23 -21.50 1.24 0.84
CA THR A 23 -20.42 0.26 0.90
C THR A 23 -19.14 0.80 0.24
N MET A 24 -19.26 1.47 -0.92
CA MET A 24 -18.12 2.12 -1.58
C MET A 24 -17.52 3.23 -0.73
N ALA A 25 -18.34 4.06 -0.08
CA ALA A 25 -17.86 5.10 0.82
C ALA A 25 -17.10 4.49 2.01
N LEU A 26 -17.66 3.45 2.64
CA LEU A 26 -16.99 2.73 3.73
C LEU A 26 -15.66 2.12 3.29
N GLY A 27 -15.62 1.46 2.13
CA GLY A 27 -14.40 0.90 1.58
C GLY A 27 -13.35 1.96 1.26
N THR A 28 -13.78 3.12 0.78
CA THR A 28 -12.90 4.26 0.49
C THR A 28 -12.26 4.77 1.77
N TYR A 29 -13.03 5.17 2.79
CA TYR A 29 -12.47 5.62 4.07
C TYR A 29 -11.67 4.51 4.77
N GLY A 30 -12.09 3.27 4.64
CA GLY A 30 -11.36 2.10 5.11
C GLY A 30 -9.98 1.98 4.47
N ALA A 31 -9.83 2.28 3.18
CA ALA A 31 -8.52 2.25 2.50
C ALA A 31 -7.57 3.34 3.03
N TYR A 32 -8.06 4.56 3.27
CA TYR A 32 -7.25 5.63 3.89
C TYR A 32 -6.78 5.23 5.28
N PHE A 33 -7.69 4.72 6.10
CA PHE A 33 -7.38 4.28 7.45
C PHE A 33 -6.38 3.11 7.45
N ALA A 34 -6.61 2.10 6.61
CA ALA A 34 -5.74 0.95 6.49
C ALA A 34 -4.33 1.35 6.04
N LEU A 35 -4.18 2.18 4.99
CA LEU A 35 -2.86 2.64 4.56
C LEU A 35 -2.17 3.47 5.64
N ALA A 36 -2.88 4.36 6.33
CA ALA A 36 -2.29 5.14 7.42
C ALA A 36 -1.74 4.22 8.53
N VAL A 37 -2.53 3.25 8.98
CA VAL A 37 -2.11 2.28 10.01
C VAL A 37 -0.90 1.46 9.54
N ILE A 38 -0.93 0.96 8.30
CA ILE A 38 0.18 0.19 7.72
C ILE A 38 1.45 1.03 7.70
N TYR A 39 1.38 2.29 7.25
CA TYR A 39 2.54 3.18 7.19
C TYR A 39 3.11 3.53 8.57
N PHE A 40 2.25 3.78 9.55
CA PHE A 40 2.72 4.01 10.92
C PHE A 40 3.38 2.76 11.52
N TRP A 41 2.85 1.58 11.21
CA TRP A 41 3.41 0.32 11.72
C TRP A 41 4.72 -0.05 11.03
N PHE A 42 4.76 -0.03 9.70
CA PHE A 42 5.98 -0.32 8.92
C PHE A 42 7.06 0.71 9.25
N GLY A 43 6.73 2.00 9.18
CA GLY A 43 7.68 3.07 9.44
C GLY A 43 8.18 3.08 10.88
N GLY A 44 7.31 2.76 11.85
CA GLY A 44 7.70 2.61 13.25
C GLY A 44 8.69 1.46 13.48
N MET A 45 8.50 0.33 12.79
CA MET A 45 9.39 -0.82 12.90
C MET A 45 10.77 -0.56 12.27
N LYS A 46 10.87 0.35 11.28
CA LYS A 46 12.14 0.70 10.61
C LYS A 46 13.19 1.34 11.52
N PHE A 47 12.82 1.84 12.68
CA PHE A 47 13.75 2.34 13.70
C PHE A 47 14.40 1.22 14.54
N THR A 48 14.06 -0.03 14.27
CA THR A 48 14.66 -1.20 14.93
C THR A 48 15.79 -1.79 14.09
N HIS A 49 16.84 -2.26 14.77
CA HIS A 49 17.93 -2.96 14.10
C HIS A 49 17.47 -4.25 13.39
N TYR A 50 16.41 -4.88 13.92
CA TYR A 50 15.79 -6.07 13.33
C TYR A 50 15.34 -5.81 11.88
N GLU A 51 14.57 -4.73 11.66
CA GLU A 51 14.13 -4.35 10.31
C GLU A 51 15.28 -3.90 9.42
N ALA A 52 16.27 -3.20 9.99
CA ALA A 52 17.43 -2.73 9.25
C ALA A 52 18.20 -3.90 8.60
N VAL A 53 18.46 -4.97 9.37
CA VAL A 53 19.08 -6.20 8.86
C VAL A 53 18.18 -6.92 7.86
N GLY A 54 16.86 -6.93 8.09
CA GLY A 54 15.88 -7.54 7.18
C GLY A 54 15.84 -6.91 5.78
N LEU A 55 16.18 -5.63 5.66
CA LEU A 55 16.23 -4.91 4.38
C LEU A 55 17.49 -5.18 3.55
N VAL A 56 18.60 -5.57 4.18
CA VAL A 56 19.89 -5.79 3.51
C VAL A 56 19.77 -6.68 2.26
N PRO A 57 19.20 -7.90 2.32
CA PRO A 57 19.13 -8.76 1.14
C PRO A 57 18.31 -8.17 0.00
N LEU A 58 17.28 -7.36 0.29
CA LEU A 58 16.43 -6.72 -0.71
C LEU A 58 17.18 -5.57 -1.41
N VAL A 59 17.80 -4.71 -0.62
CA VAL A 59 18.41 -3.46 -1.09
C VAL A 59 19.74 -3.73 -1.79
N SER A 60 20.60 -4.59 -1.21
CA SER A 60 21.93 -4.88 -1.77
C SER A 60 21.89 -5.58 -3.12
N ASN A 61 20.80 -6.30 -3.42
CA ASN A 61 20.61 -6.96 -4.72
C ASN A 61 19.79 -6.10 -5.70
N SER A 62 19.34 -4.91 -5.29
CA SER A 62 18.55 -4.04 -6.15
C SER A 62 19.44 -3.17 -7.05
N PRO A 63 19.21 -3.14 -8.39
CA PRO A 63 19.93 -2.24 -9.28
C PRO A 63 19.62 -0.75 -9.00
N LEU A 64 18.48 -0.44 -8.37
CA LEU A 64 18.07 0.94 -8.09
C LEU A 64 18.65 1.48 -6.78
N LEU A 65 18.82 0.60 -5.78
CA LEU A 65 19.18 1.00 -4.41
C LEU A 65 20.46 0.35 -3.88
N GLY A 66 21.12 -0.54 -4.64
CA GLY A 66 22.32 -1.24 -4.17
C GLY A 66 23.48 -0.30 -3.78
N TRP A 67 23.60 0.84 -4.45
CA TRP A 67 24.62 1.86 -4.17
C TRP A 67 24.37 2.65 -2.88
N VAL A 68 23.16 2.60 -2.31
CA VAL A 68 22.82 3.40 -1.13
C VAL A 68 23.68 3.02 0.07
N TYR A 69 24.04 1.74 0.21
CA TYR A 69 24.87 1.28 1.31
C TYR A 69 26.35 1.66 1.19
N ASP A 70 26.78 2.17 0.03
CA ASP A 70 28.11 2.77 -0.12
C ASP A 70 28.18 4.18 0.49
N ILE A 71 27.02 4.82 0.69
CA ILE A 71 26.91 6.19 1.22
C ILE A 71 26.36 6.19 2.65
N PHE A 72 25.37 5.35 2.94
CA PHE A 72 24.67 5.29 4.21
C PHE A 72 24.86 3.94 4.89
N SER A 73 24.90 3.95 6.22
CA SER A 73 24.83 2.70 6.98
C SER A 73 23.44 2.06 6.86
N VAL A 74 23.37 0.75 7.10
CA VAL A 74 22.12 -0.03 7.07
C VAL A 74 21.08 0.55 8.03
N ASP A 75 21.48 0.87 9.26
CA ASP A 75 20.58 1.46 10.27
C ASP A 75 20.13 2.88 9.89
N THR A 76 21.03 3.68 9.31
CA THR A 76 20.68 5.03 8.84
C THR A 76 19.68 4.97 7.70
N PHE A 77 19.91 4.12 6.70
CA PHE A 77 19.00 3.96 5.59
C PHE A 77 17.63 3.45 6.05
N SER A 78 17.59 2.44 6.92
CA SER A 78 16.34 1.96 7.52
C SER A 78 15.60 3.09 8.24
N SER A 79 16.31 3.88 9.06
CA SER A 79 15.70 5.02 9.76
C SER A 79 15.16 6.10 8.81
N LEU A 80 15.87 6.39 7.72
CA LEU A 80 15.40 7.33 6.69
C LEU A 80 14.14 6.83 5.98
N LEU A 81 14.09 5.54 5.64
CA LEU A 81 12.87 4.91 5.13
C LEU A 81 11.74 4.99 6.16
N GLY A 82 12.03 4.77 7.45
CA GLY A 82 11.05 4.89 8.52
C GLY A 82 10.43 6.29 8.62
N ILE A 83 11.26 7.33 8.57
CA ILE A 83 10.79 8.73 8.54
C ILE A 83 9.90 8.98 7.33
N LEU A 84 10.31 8.49 6.15
CA LEU A 84 9.56 8.65 4.92
C LEU A 84 8.20 7.92 4.97
N GLU A 85 8.17 6.68 5.44
CA GLU A 85 6.96 5.88 5.61
C GLU A 85 5.99 6.52 6.60
N VAL A 86 6.47 6.96 7.77
CA VAL A 86 5.64 7.69 8.75
C VAL A 86 5.11 8.99 8.14
N SER A 87 5.93 9.73 7.40
CA SER A 87 5.51 10.98 6.73
C SER A 87 4.40 10.73 5.71
N ILE A 88 4.50 9.65 4.93
CA ILE A 88 3.43 9.22 4.01
C ILE A 88 2.15 8.88 4.79
N GLY A 89 2.27 8.13 5.88
CA GLY A 89 1.14 7.82 6.76
C GLY A 89 0.43 9.07 7.28
N VAL A 90 1.19 10.08 7.72
CA VAL A 90 0.65 11.39 8.13
C VAL A 90 -0.03 12.10 6.98
N LEU A 91 0.55 12.12 5.79
CA LEU A 91 -0.03 12.78 4.61
C LEU A 91 -1.35 12.14 4.20
N ILE A 92 -1.43 10.80 4.21
CA ILE A 92 -2.66 10.05 3.88
C ILE A 92 -3.72 10.25 4.98
N ALA A 93 -3.34 10.18 6.26
CA ALA A 93 -4.25 10.47 7.38
C ALA A 93 -4.75 11.93 7.36
N GLY A 94 -3.92 12.84 6.87
CA GLY A 94 -4.21 14.26 6.67
C GLY A 94 -5.30 14.55 5.63
N ARG A 95 -5.91 13.53 4.99
CA ARG A 95 -7.05 13.69 4.07
C ARG A 95 -8.20 14.51 4.65
N LEU A 96 -8.42 14.44 5.96
CA LEU A 96 -9.45 15.21 6.68
C LEU A 96 -9.17 16.73 6.64
N LEU A 97 -7.90 17.12 6.57
CA LEU A 97 -7.48 18.52 6.54
C LEU A 97 -7.42 19.05 5.11
N SER A 98 -6.91 18.25 4.16
CA SER A 98 -7.03 18.60 2.74
C SER A 98 -6.91 17.37 1.81
N PRO A 99 -7.67 17.34 0.69
CA PRO A 99 -7.49 16.34 -0.36
C PRO A 99 -6.07 16.33 -0.97
N LYS A 100 -5.46 17.52 -1.09
CA LYS A 100 -4.14 17.70 -1.74
C LYS A 100 -3.00 17.04 -0.96
N LEU A 101 -3.03 17.06 0.37
CA LEU A 101 -2.00 16.39 1.18
C LEU A 101 -2.04 14.88 0.95
N SER A 102 -3.23 14.30 0.93
CA SER A 102 -3.36 12.86 0.69
C SER A 102 -2.97 12.46 -0.73
N LEU A 103 -3.15 13.33 -1.72
CA LEU A 103 -2.68 13.07 -3.08
C LEU A 103 -1.15 12.92 -3.11
N ILE A 104 -0.42 13.82 -2.44
CA ILE A 104 1.04 13.75 -2.35
C ILE A 104 1.46 12.47 -1.61
N GLY A 105 0.84 12.18 -0.47
CA GLY A 105 1.11 10.95 0.28
C GLY A 105 0.86 9.69 -0.56
N ALA A 106 -0.25 9.63 -1.29
CA ALA A 106 -0.60 8.51 -2.14
C ALA A 106 0.32 8.34 -3.35
N ALA A 107 0.80 9.45 -3.93
CA ALA A 107 1.79 9.40 -5.02
C ALA A 107 3.16 8.88 -4.52
N LEU A 108 3.62 9.37 -3.37
CA LEU A 108 4.84 8.87 -2.73
C LEU A 108 4.71 7.39 -2.34
N SER A 109 3.54 7.01 -1.81
CA SER A 109 3.17 5.64 -1.47
C SER A 109 3.26 4.71 -2.68
N ALA A 110 2.70 5.12 -3.82
CA ALA A 110 2.78 4.35 -5.06
C ALA A 110 4.23 4.19 -5.54
N GLY A 111 5.05 5.25 -5.46
CA GLY A 111 6.47 5.17 -5.81
C GLY A 111 7.26 4.19 -4.91
N LEU A 112 6.98 4.19 -3.61
CA LEU A 112 7.60 3.28 -2.65
C LEU A 112 7.24 1.83 -2.97
N PHE A 113 5.94 1.50 -3.11
CA PHE A 113 5.53 0.13 -3.42
C PHE A 113 5.95 -0.33 -4.80
N PHE A 114 6.04 0.57 -5.77
CA PHE A 114 6.63 0.24 -7.06
C PHE A 114 8.11 -0.14 -6.92
N THR A 115 8.86 0.59 -6.10
CA THR A 115 10.26 0.29 -5.80
C THR A 115 10.40 -1.04 -5.06
N THR A 116 9.55 -1.34 -4.08
CA THR A 116 9.60 -2.63 -3.37
C THR A 116 9.21 -3.79 -4.29
N LEU A 117 8.23 -3.62 -5.17
CA LEU A 117 7.88 -4.64 -6.16
C LEU A 117 9.01 -4.93 -7.16
N SER A 118 9.87 -3.94 -7.45
CA SER A 118 11.07 -4.19 -8.25
C SER A 118 11.99 -5.25 -7.63
N PHE A 119 11.97 -5.39 -6.30
CA PHE A 119 12.72 -6.41 -5.58
C PHE A 119 12.26 -7.83 -5.87
N MET A 120 11.02 -8.04 -6.35
CA MET A 120 10.56 -9.37 -6.78
C MET A 120 11.41 -9.92 -7.93
N PHE A 121 11.96 -9.04 -8.77
CA PHE A 121 12.78 -9.43 -9.91
C PHE A 121 14.28 -9.38 -9.60
N SER A 122 14.71 -8.47 -8.72
CA SER A 122 16.13 -8.29 -8.43
C SER A 122 16.65 -9.14 -7.27
N THR A 123 15.78 -9.60 -6.36
CA THR A 123 16.24 -10.28 -5.14
C THR A 123 16.32 -11.79 -5.34
N PRO A 124 17.49 -12.42 -5.11
CA PRO A 124 17.61 -13.88 -5.04
C PRO A 124 16.74 -14.46 -3.90
N GLY A 125 16.14 -15.62 -4.14
CA GLY A 125 15.32 -16.30 -3.12
C GLY A 125 13.84 -15.91 -3.10
N VAL A 126 13.38 -15.02 -4.00
CA VAL A 126 11.94 -14.77 -4.20
C VAL A 126 11.22 -16.03 -4.67
N ILE A 127 11.83 -16.75 -5.62
CA ILE A 127 11.34 -18.05 -6.10
C ILE A 127 11.91 -19.14 -5.19
N GLU A 128 11.03 -20.00 -4.68
CA GLU A 128 11.39 -21.11 -3.83
C GLU A 128 12.16 -22.18 -4.65
N PRO A 129 13.44 -22.48 -4.33
CA PRO A 129 14.25 -23.37 -5.15
C PRO A 129 13.68 -24.78 -5.30
N GLY A 130 12.96 -25.27 -4.28
CA GLY A 130 12.36 -26.60 -4.30
C GLY A 130 11.05 -26.72 -5.09
N LEU A 131 10.37 -25.61 -5.38
CA LEU A 131 9.09 -25.60 -6.09
C LEU A 131 9.18 -25.07 -7.52
N GLY A 132 10.19 -24.23 -7.81
CA GLY A 132 10.26 -23.51 -9.09
C GLY A 132 9.09 -22.53 -9.26
N PHE A 133 9.03 -21.81 -10.38
CA PHE A 133 7.94 -20.88 -10.64
C PHE A 133 6.61 -21.63 -10.84
N PRO A 134 5.48 -21.23 -10.20
CA PRO A 134 5.21 -19.98 -9.48
C PRO A 134 5.36 -20.04 -7.95
N GLY A 135 6.05 -21.05 -7.40
CA GLY A 135 6.33 -21.16 -5.97
C GLY A 135 7.22 -20.02 -5.47
N ILE A 136 6.70 -19.21 -4.55
CA ILE A 136 7.42 -18.11 -3.90
C ILE A 136 7.72 -18.43 -2.44
N SER A 137 8.89 -18.01 -1.98
CA SER A 137 9.31 -18.19 -0.59
C SER A 137 8.44 -17.36 0.37
N VAL A 138 8.34 -17.79 1.63
CA VAL A 138 7.63 -17.02 2.68
C VAL A 138 8.29 -15.65 2.88
N ALA A 139 9.62 -15.60 2.88
CA ALA A 139 10.41 -14.38 2.82
C ALA A 139 11.58 -14.59 1.84
N PRO A 140 11.82 -13.67 0.88
CA PRO A 140 11.11 -12.40 0.68
C PRO A 140 9.85 -12.46 -0.21
N GLY A 141 9.54 -13.60 -0.85
CA GLY A 141 8.54 -13.65 -1.93
C GLY A 141 7.12 -13.20 -1.54
N GLN A 142 6.53 -13.84 -0.54
CA GLN A 142 5.16 -13.50 -0.07
C GLN A 142 5.10 -12.11 0.55
N PHE A 143 6.17 -11.69 1.22
CA PHE A 143 6.29 -10.34 1.78
C PHE A 143 6.16 -9.26 0.71
N LEU A 144 6.80 -9.45 -0.46
CA LEU A 144 6.73 -8.50 -1.58
C LEU A 144 5.40 -8.59 -2.33
N LEU A 145 4.78 -9.77 -2.39
CA LEU A 145 3.54 -9.96 -3.14
C LEU A 145 2.38 -9.09 -2.60
N LYS A 146 2.33 -8.86 -1.28
CA LYS A 146 1.30 -8.00 -0.67
C LYS A 146 1.36 -6.56 -1.19
N ASP A 147 2.54 -6.10 -1.62
CA ASP A 147 2.76 -4.73 -2.05
C ASP A 147 2.04 -4.42 -3.38
N ILE A 148 1.65 -5.44 -4.15
CA ILE A 148 0.75 -5.27 -5.32
C ILE A 148 -0.58 -4.66 -4.89
N GLY A 149 -1.17 -5.19 -3.80
CA GLY A 149 -2.42 -4.67 -3.25
C GLY A 149 -2.27 -3.26 -2.69
N LEU A 150 -1.13 -2.99 -2.03
CA LEU A 150 -0.84 -1.67 -1.45
C LEU A 150 -0.57 -0.62 -2.54
N LEU A 151 0.10 -1.00 -3.63
CA LEU A 151 0.27 -0.14 -4.81
C LEU A 151 -1.09 0.20 -5.43
N ALA A 152 -1.96 -0.78 -5.63
CA ALA A 152 -3.31 -0.56 -6.15
C ALA A 152 -4.13 0.37 -5.25
N ALA A 153 -4.07 0.17 -3.92
CA ALA A 153 -4.73 1.05 -2.95
C ALA A 153 -4.17 2.48 -3.00
N SER A 154 -2.85 2.63 -3.17
CA SER A 154 -2.19 3.92 -3.30
C SER A 154 -2.68 4.68 -4.53
N ILE A 155 -2.71 4.01 -5.69
CA ILE A 155 -3.20 4.60 -6.94
C ILE A 155 -4.69 4.95 -6.83
N PHE A 156 -5.48 4.08 -6.21
CA PHE A 156 -6.90 4.33 -5.96
C PHE A 156 -7.12 5.60 -5.10
N ILE A 157 -6.38 5.73 -4.00
CA ILE A 157 -6.45 6.91 -3.12
C ILE A 157 -5.97 8.17 -3.83
N ALA A 158 -4.91 8.08 -4.63
CA ALA A 158 -4.45 9.20 -5.45
C ALA A 158 -5.55 9.66 -6.40
N GLY A 159 -6.20 8.73 -7.11
CA GLY A 159 -7.35 9.01 -7.97
C GLY A 159 -8.53 9.63 -7.21
N HIS A 160 -8.91 9.07 -6.07
CA HIS A 160 -10.01 9.59 -5.25
C HIS A 160 -9.70 10.96 -4.62
N SER A 161 -8.43 11.29 -4.43
CA SER A 161 -8.01 12.60 -3.92
C SER A 161 -8.07 13.72 -4.99
N LEU A 162 -8.22 13.35 -6.27
CA LEU A 162 -8.37 14.29 -7.40
C LEU A 162 -9.84 14.69 -7.66
N THR A 163 -10.80 13.89 -7.17
CA THR A 163 -12.24 14.16 -7.21
C THR A 163 -12.73 14.88 -5.97
#